data_AF-A0A957NUJ7-F1
#
_entry.id   AF-A0A957NUJ7-F1
#
_cell.length_a   1.000
_cell.length_b   1.000
_cell.length_c   1.000
_cell.angle_alpha   90.00
_cell.angle_beta   90.00
_cell.angle_gamma   90.00
#
_symmetry.space_group_name_H-M   'P 1'
#
loop_
_entity.id
_entity.type
_entity.pdbx_description
1 polymer ?
#
loop_
_entity_poly.entity_id
_entity_poly.type
_entity_poly.pdbx_seq_one_letter_code
_entity_poly.pdbx_strand_id
1 'polypeptide(L)'
;MQLHDHPEDQEHDDDKPVGRVLSRREIFTLLGSVGSAALIAGGFRAVMADSVYVPLVANDGAPGTIPNTATPTATGVPTATSTATVAPTTTSTPAATATSIPLCVVSPEMTEGPYFVDEQLNRSDIRVDPSDNSVRDGAQLNLTLRAYKVSGGSCTALSGAVFDIWHCDAAGLYSDVQSEGTAGQKFLRGYQVTDA
;
A
#
# COMPACT_ATOMS: atom_id res chain seq x y z
N MET A 1 -18.80 64.63 15.36
CA MET A 1 -19.29 63.24 15.41
C MET A 1 -19.35 62.77 13.97
N GLN A 2 -18.29 62.09 13.51
CA GLN A 2 -18.13 61.68 12.12
C GLN A 2 -17.83 60.18 12.16
N LEU A 3 -18.86 59.36 11.91
CA LEU A 3 -18.71 57.92 11.81
C LEU A 3 -17.84 57.61 10.59
N HIS A 4 -16.71 56.96 10.82
CA HIS A 4 -15.97 56.28 9.77
C HIS A 4 -16.68 54.95 9.51
N ASP A 5 -17.31 54.84 8.34
CA ASP A 5 -17.80 53.58 7.79
C ASP A 5 -16.59 52.73 7.36
N HIS A 6 -16.46 51.55 7.93
CA HIS A 6 -15.53 50.51 7.49
C HIS A 6 -16.19 49.76 6.32
N PRO A 7 -15.58 49.70 5.12
CA PRO A 7 -16.15 48.92 4.02
C PRO A 7 -16.05 47.43 4.32
N GLU A 8 -17.17 46.73 4.09
CA GLU A 8 -17.34 45.31 4.35
C GLU A 8 -16.36 44.42 3.59
N ASP A 9 -16.02 43.33 4.25
CA ASP A 9 -15.04 42.31 3.89
C ASP A 9 -15.44 41.65 2.56
N GLN A 10 -14.63 41.83 1.51
CA GLN A 10 -14.75 41.06 0.28
C GLN A 10 -14.24 39.63 0.52
N GLU A 11 -15.18 38.72 0.74
CA GLU A 11 -14.97 37.27 0.82
C GLU A 11 -14.39 36.76 -0.53
N HIS A 12 -13.14 36.29 -0.49
CA HIS A 12 -12.41 35.77 -1.65
C HIS A 12 -12.89 34.35 -1.94
N ASP A 13 -13.92 34.22 -2.79
CA ASP A 13 -14.46 32.93 -3.26
C ASP A 13 -13.56 32.35 -4.36
N ASP A 14 -12.53 31.60 -3.95
CA ASP A 14 -11.54 30.92 -4.79
C ASP A 14 -11.95 29.50 -5.25
N ASP A 15 -13.09 28.98 -4.80
CA ASP A 15 -13.51 27.59 -5.01
C ASP A 15 -14.25 27.34 -6.34
N LYS A 16 -13.82 28.01 -7.40
CA LYS A 16 -14.38 27.77 -8.75
C LYS A 16 -13.58 26.67 -9.45
N PRO A 17 -14.16 25.49 -9.70
CA PRO A 17 -13.47 24.45 -10.46
C PRO A 17 -13.15 24.96 -11.87
N VAL A 18 -11.86 25.15 -12.16
CA VAL A 18 -11.36 25.46 -13.49
C VAL A 18 -11.27 24.17 -14.30
N GLY A 19 -12.26 23.94 -15.15
CA GLY A 19 -12.26 22.82 -16.10
C GLY A 19 -13.63 22.15 -16.23
N ARG A 20 -13.79 21.37 -17.31
CA ARG A 20 -15.01 20.58 -17.52
C ARG A 20 -14.91 19.30 -16.71
N VAL A 21 -15.63 19.23 -15.59
CA VAL A 21 -15.80 17.97 -14.84
C VAL A 21 -16.57 17.00 -15.72
N LEU A 22 -15.89 15.98 -16.24
CA LEU A 22 -16.51 14.97 -17.08
C LEU A 22 -17.53 14.19 -16.25
N SER A 23 -18.76 14.12 -16.73
CA SER A 23 -19.81 13.35 -16.05
C SER A 23 -19.49 11.86 -16.14
N ARG A 24 -19.97 11.06 -15.17
CA ARG A 24 -19.87 9.58 -15.21
C ARG A 24 -20.33 9.00 -16.54
N ARG A 25 -21.29 9.66 -17.20
CA ARG A 25 -21.81 9.26 -18.53
C ARG A 25 -20.83 9.51 -19.68
N GLU A 26 -19.90 10.45 -19.53
CA GLU A 26 -18.88 10.78 -20.54
C GLU A 26 -17.64 9.88 -20.41
N ILE A 27 -17.36 9.38 -19.21
CA ILE A 27 -16.30 8.38 -18.97
C ILE A 27 -16.65 7.06 -19.68
N PHE A 28 -17.92 6.63 -19.64
CA PHE A 28 -18.33 5.40 -20.32
C PHE A 28 -18.24 5.46 -21.85
N THR A 29 -18.41 6.64 -22.46
CA THR A 29 -18.19 6.81 -23.90
C THR A 29 -16.72 6.76 -24.31
N LEU A 30 -15.79 7.14 -23.41
CA LEU A 30 -14.36 7.08 -23.68
C LEU A 30 -13.82 5.64 -23.65
N LEU A 31 -14.37 4.77 -22.80
CA LEU A 31 -13.95 3.36 -22.71
C LEU A 31 -14.68 2.42 -23.68
N GLY A 32 -15.83 2.81 -24.23
CA GLY A 32 -16.67 1.93 -25.08
C GLY A 32 -16.27 1.82 -26.55
N SER A 33 -15.26 2.55 -27.04
CA SER A 33 -14.95 2.65 -28.48
C SER A 33 -13.87 1.69 -28.99
N VAL A 34 -13.30 0.81 -28.16
CA VAL A 34 -12.30 -0.18 -28.57
C VAL A 34 -12.75 -1.58 -28.15
N GLY A 35 -13.71 -2.18 -28.87
CA GLY A 35 -14.20 -3.49 -28.45
C GLY A 35 -15.23 -4.17 -29.35
N SER A 36 -15.18 -3.96 -30.67
CA SER A 36 -16.07 -4.67 -31.60
C SER A 36 -15.30 -5.13 -32.83
N ALA A 37 -14.57 -6.25 -32.73
CA ALA A 37 -14.22 -7.08 -33.89
C ALA A 37 -13.86 -8.51 -33.49
N ALA A 38 -14.40 -9.45 -34.26
CA ALA A 38 -14.04 -10.87 -34.41
C ALA A 38 -14.67 -11.91 -33.45
N LEU A 39 -15.95 -12.21 -33.69
CA LEU A 39 -16.46 -13.58 -33.58
C LEU A 39 -16.07 -14.34 -34.87
N ILE A 40 -15.15 -15.30 -34.78
CA ILE A 40 -15.03 -16.37 -35.77
C ILE A 40 -15.06 -17.70 -35.04
N ALA A 41 -16.01 -18.54 -35.46
CA ALA A 41 -16.23 -19.89 -35.00
C ALA A 41 -14.99 -20.78 -35.23
N GLY A 42 -14.52 -21.41 -34.15
CA GLY A 42 -13.51 -22.46 -34.19
C GLY A 42 -13.35 -23.06 -32.81
N GLY A 43 -13.76 -24.33 -32.63
CA GLY A 43 -13.95 -24.97 -31.34
C GLY A 43 -12.73 -24.94 -30.42
N PHE A 44 -12.89 -24.33 -29.24
CA PHE A 44 -11.95 -24.45 -28.14
C PHE A 44 -12.37 -25.65 -27.28
N ARG A 45 -11.55 -26.71 -27.30
CA ARG A 45 -11.66 -27.80 -26.33
C ARG A 45 -11.39 -27.23 -24.95
N ALA A 46 -12.36 -27.37 -24.05
CA ALA A 46 -12.17 -27.10 -22.63
C ALA A 46 -11.07 -28.03 -22.10
N VAL A 47 -9.90 -27.46 -21.77
CA VAL A 47 -8.97 -28.08 -20.83
C VAL A 47 -9.46 -27.66 -19.45
N MET A 48 -9.86 -28.67 -18.69
CA MET A 48 -10.34 -28.57 -17.31
C MET A 48 -9.25 -27.97 -16.42
N ALA A 49 -9.68 -27.18 -15.44
CA ALA A 49 -8.87 -26.48 -14.46
C ALA A 49 -7.81 -27.38 -13.81
N ASP A 50 -6.56 -26.91 -13.82
CA ASP A 50 -5.58 -27.34 -12.83
C ASP A 50 -5.28 -26.16 -11.90
N SER A 51 -5.20 -26.48 -10.63
CA SER A 51 -5.19 -25.54 -9.52
C SER A 51 -3.87 -24.78 -9.50
N VAL A 52 -3.92 -23.45 -9.36
CA VAL A 52 -2.71 -22.67 -9.11
C VAL A 52 -2.25 -22.98 -7.69
N TYR A 53 -1.27 -23.87 -7.58
CA TYR A 53 -0.47 -24.09 -6.40
C TYR A 53 0.49 -22.90 -6.23
N VAL A 54 0.24 -22.06 -5.22
CA VAL A 54 1.21 -21.04 -4.78
C VAL A 54 2.09 -21.68 -3.71
N PRO A 55 3.40 -21.92 -3.96
CA PRO A 55 4.26 -22.39 -2.89
C PRO A 55 4.47 -21.26 -1.87
N LEU A 56 4.08 -21.53 -0.63
CA LEU A 56 4.44 -20.74 0.55
C LEU A 56 5.97 -20.86 0.73
N VAL A 57 6.70 -19.77 0.50
CA VAL A 57 8.14 -19.71 0.81
C VAL A 57 8.26 -19.41 2.30
N ALA A 58 8.48 -20.46 3.11
CA ALA A 58 8.92 -20.30 4.49
C ALA A 58 10.40 -19.91 4.49
N ASN A 59 10.71 -18.67 4.88
CA ASN A 59 12.07 -18.27 5.24
C ASN A 59 12.26 -18.54 6.72
N ASP A 60 12.67 -19.76 7.07
CA ASP A 60 13.28 -20.02 8.38
C ASP A 60 14.76 -19.67 8.30
N GLY A 61 15.14 -18.63 9.04
CA GLY A 61 16.52 -18.22 9.21
C GLY A 61 17.29 -19.23 10.07
N ALA A 62 18.39 -19.76 9.52
CA ALA A 62 19.51 -20.25 10.30
C ALA A 62 20.82 -20.05 9.49
N PRO A 63 21.92 -19.60 10.12
CA PRO A 63 23.17 -19.32 9.43
C PRO A 63 24.01 -20.58 9.28
N GLY A 64 24.25 -21.01 8.03
CA GLY A 64 25.10 -22.16 7.71
C GLY A 64 26.26 -21.77 6.80
N THR A 65 27.45 -21.66 7.39
CA THR A 65 28.75 -21.49 6.73
C THR A 65 29.27 -22.80 6.13
N ILE A 66 29.66 -22.86 4.84
CA ILE A 66 30.72 -23.77 4.34
C ILE A 66 31.18 -23.39 2.90
N PRO A 67 32.35 -23.85 2.38
CA PRO A 67 33.51 -23.00 2.18
C PRO A 67 34.04 -22.93 0.72
N ASN A 68 34.88 -21.92 0.44
CA ASN A 68 35.77 -21.90 -0.73
C ASN A 68 36.87 -22.94 -0.57
N THR A 69 37.08 -23.83 -1.55
CA THR A 69 38.42 -24.35 -1.95
C THR A 69 38.29 -25.15 -3.26
N ALA A 70 39.00 -24.71 -4.30
CA ALA A 70 39.81 -25.59 -5.16
C ALA A 70 40.65 -24.75 -6.13
N THR A 71 41.96 -24.74 -5.88
CA THR A 71 43.03 -24.34 -6.79
C THR A 71 43.30 -25.45 -7.80
N PRO A 72 43.63 -25.11 -9.06
CA PRO A 72 44.56 -25.94 -9.83
C PRO A 72 45.80 -25.15 -10.28
N THR A 73 46.95 -25.82 -10.18
CA THR A 73 48.30 -25.33 -10.49
C THR A 73 48.69 -25.64 -11.95
N ALA A 74 49.22 -24.60 -12.61
CA ALA A 74 50.25 -24.48 -13.67
C ALA A 74 50.20 -25.32 -14.96
N THR A 75 50.36 -24.66 -16.12
CA THR A 75 51.65 -24.51 -16.86
C THR A 75 51.41 -24.01 -18.29
N GLY A 76 52.22 -23.04 -18.77
CA GLY A 76 52.43 -22.82 -20.22
C GLY A 76 52.44 -21.36 -20.67
N VAL A 77 53.63 -20.83 -20.98
CA VAL A 77 53.89 -19.56 -21.68
C VAL A 77 53.83 -19.80 -23.20
N PRO A 78 53.26 -18.88 -24.00
CA PRO A 78 54.12 -18.14 -24.92
C PRO A 78 53.81 -16.63 -24.97
N THR A 79 54.89 -15.86 -25.11
CA THR A 79 54.95 -14.43 -25.40
C THR A 79 54.18 -14.07 -26.67
N ALA A 80 53.25 -13.12 -26.56
CA ALA A 80 52.60 -12.48 -27.72
C ALA A 80 52.91 -10.97 -27.73
N THR A 81 53.38 -10.52 -28.89
CA THR A 81 53.80 -9.18 -29.28
C THR A 81 52.73 -8.11 -29.06
N SER A 82 53.10 -6.96 -28.50
CA SER A 82 52.23 -5.79 -28.35
C SER A 82 51.86 -5.17 -29.70
N THR A 83 50.56 -5.12 -29.98
CA THR A 83 49.98 -4.27 -31.03
C THR A 83 49.16 -3.18 -30.34
N ALA A 84 49.47 -1.92 -30.62
CA ALA A 84 48.81 -0.76 -30.00
C ALA A 84 47.32 -0.69 -30.41
N THR A 85 46.43 -0.76 -29.42
CA THR A 85 45.00 -0.48 -29.59
C THR A 85 44.74 1.00 -29.36
N VAL A 86 44.11 1.65 -30.35
CA VAL A 86 43.68 3.05 -30.27
C VAL A 86 42.60 3.17 -29.20
N ALA A 87 42.81 4.06 -28.22
CA ALA A 87 41.85 4.33 -27.16
C ALA A 87 40.59 5.02 -27.73
N PRO A 88 39.37 4.56 -27.41
CA PRO A 88 38.16 5.30 -27.73
C PRO A 88 38.10 6.57 -26.87
N THR A 89 37.96 7.73 -27.51
CA THR A 89 37.63 8.99 -26.85
C THR A 89 36.27 8.86 -26.17
N THR A 90 36.26 8.89 -24.84
CA THR A 90 35.04 8.92 -24.03
C THR A 90 34.41 10.31 -24.13
N THR A 91 33.40 10.45 -24.97
CA THR A 91 32.52 11.62 -24.95
C THR A 91 31.77 11.61 -23.61
N SER A 92 32.03 12.62 -22.78
CA SER A 92 31.36 12.81 -21.49
C SER A 92 29.90 13.19 -21.72
N THR A 93 28.99 12.23 -21.57
CA THR A 93 27.55 12.47 -21.51
C THR A 93 27.24 13.32 -20.26
N PRO A 94 26.52 14.43 -20.37
CA PRO A 94 26.14 15.22 -19.19
C PRO A 94 25.32 14.35 -18.24
N ALA A 95 25.75 14.28 -16.99
CA ALA A 95 25.07 13.53 -15.94
C ALA A 95 23.67 14.13 -15.74
N ALA A 96 22.64 13.34 -16.02
CA ALA A 96 21.28 13.70 -15.64
C ALA A 96 21.25 13.87 -14.13
N THR A 97 20.79 15.02 -13.66
CA THR A 97 20.50 15.26 -12.25
C THR A 97 19.40 14.27 -11.86
N ALA A 98 19.78 13.18 -11.20
CA ALA A 98 18.83 12.19 -10.73
C ALA A 98 17.90 12.87 -9.72
N THR A 99 16.64 13.06 -10.10
CA THR A 99 15.59 13.42 -9.15
C THR A 99 15.56 12.31 -8.10
N SER A 100 15.88 12.66 -6.84
CA SER A 100 15.86 11.69 -5.75
C SER A 100 14.44 11.14 -5.61
N ILE A 101 14.28 9.84 -5.84
CA ILE A 101 13.02 9.16 -5.56
C ILE A 101 12.82 9.24 -4.04
N PRO A 102 11.68 9.76 -3.55
CA PRO A 102 11.45 9.84 -2.11
C PRO A 102 11.47 8.43 -1.52
N LEU A 103 12.18 8.28 -0.40
CA LEU A 103 12.37 6.99 0.27
C LEU A 103 11.05 6.41 0.81
N CYS A 104 10.01 7.24 0.91
CA CYS A 104 8.67 6.87 1.32
C CYS A 104 7.67 7.94 0.88
N VAL A 105 6.41 7.55 0.73
CA VAL A 105 5.29 8.42 0.36
C VAL A 105 4.29 8.44 1.50
N VAL A 106 3.71 9.61 1.77
CA VAL A 106 2.68 9.77 2.82
C VAL A 106 1.42 9.03 2.39
N SER A 107 0.87 8.19 3.28
CA SER A 107 -0.44 7.58 3.09
C SER A 107 -1.53 8.66 3.06
N PRO A 108 -2.43 8.66 2.08
CA PRO A 108 -3.52 9.63 2.05
C PRO A 108 -4.43 9.43 3.26
N GLU A 109 -4.99 10.53 3.76
CA GLU A 109 -6.06 10.48 4.74
C GLU A 109 -7.37 10.05 4.10
N MET A 110 -8.22 9.41 4.89
CA MET A 110 -9.57 9.02 4.52
C MET A 110 -10.54 9.45 5.63
N THR A 111 -11.82 9.56 5.30
CA THR A 111 -12.85 9.86 6.28
C THR A 111 -13.09 8.65 7.20
N GLU A 112 -13.26 8.90 8.49
CA GLU A 112 -13.48 7.88 9.53
C GLU A 112 -14.79 7.08 9.32
N GLY A 113 -15.82 7.75 8.82
CA GLY A 113 -17.16 7.16 8.66
C GLY A 113 -17.94 7.10 9.98
N PRO A 114 -19.19 6.58 9.96
CA PRO A 114 -20.12 6.72 11.09
C PRO A 114 -19.98 5.63 12.17
N TYR A 115 -19.06 4.68 12.00
CA TYR A 115 -18.98 3.47 12.84
C TYR A 115 -17.81 3.46 13.83
N PHE A 116 -17.07 4.56 13.93
CA PHE A 116 -16.06 4.69 14.96
C PHE A 116 -16.71 4.81 16.34
N VAL A 117 -16.16 4.05 17.29
CA VAL A 117 -16.55 4.06 18.70
C VAL A 117 -15.27 3.86 19.51
N ASP A 118 -14.97 4.79 20.41
CA ASP A 118 -13.79 4.75 21.27
C ASP A 118 -14.01 3.81 22.47
N GLU A 119 -13.91 2.50 22.19
CA GLU A 119 -14.07 1.43 23.19
C GLU A 119 -12.82 1.21 24.07
N GLN A 120 -11.69 1.82 23.71
CA GLN A 120 -10.40 1.69 24.41
C GLN A 120 -10.00 0.22 24.67
N LEU A 121 -10.15 -0.64 23.66
CA LEU A 121 -9.82 -2.08 23.76
C LEU A 121 -8.38 -2.37 23.32
N ASN A 122 -7.45 -2.45 24.27
CA ASN A 122 -6.06 -2.84 23.98
C ASN A 122 -5.93 -4.36 23.80
N ARG A 123 -5.98 -4.82 22.55
CA ARG A 123 -5.85 -6.24 22.19
C ARG A 123 -5.42 -6.42 20.74
N SER A 124 -4.68 -7.50 20.48
CA SER A 124 -4.24 -7.87 19.13
C SER A 124 -5.23 -8.78 18.41
N ASP A 125 -5.87 -9.72 19.12
CA ASP A 125 -6.98 -10.50 18.57
C ASP A 125 -8.31 -9.81 18.87
N ILE A 126 -8.90 -9.22 17.83
CA ILE A 126 -10.17 -8.49 17.91
C ILE A 126 -11.39 -9.37 17.64
N ARG A 127 -11.23 -10.65 17.32
CA ARG A 127 -12.36 -11.53 16.90
C ARG A 127 -13.30 -11.91 18.03
N VAL A 128 -12.79 -11.95 19.25
CA VAL A 128 -13.56 -12.32 20.45
C VAL A 128 -14.38 -11.13 20.92
N ASP A 129 -15.63 -11.31 21.29
CA ASP A 129 -16.36 -10.32 22.05
C ASP A 129 -16.05 -10.50 23.55
N PRO A 130 -15.47 -9.51 24.25
CA PRO A 130 -15.12 -9.63 25.66
C PRO A 130 -16.33 -9.73 26.60
N SER A 131 -17.54 -9.40 26.14
CA SER A 131 -18.75 -9.46 26.96
C SER A 131 -19.29 -10.89 27.15
N ASP A 132 -19.13 -11.75 26.15
CA ASP A 132 -19.68 -13.11 26.14
C ASP A 132 -18.70 -14.20 25.68
N ASN A 133 -17.46 -13.83 25.33
CA ASN A 133 -16.42 -14.68 24.75
C ASN A 133 -16.80 -15.35 23.42
N SER A 134 -17.83 -14.86 22.73
CA SER A 134 -18.17 -15.32 21.38
C SER A 134 -17.07 -14.90 20.39
N VAL A 135 -16.80 -15.73 19.39
CA VAL A 135 -15.82 -15.41 18.33
C VAL A 135 -16.60 -15.12 17.05
N ARG A 136 -16.26 -14.04 16.34
CA ARG A 136 -16.84 -13.77 15.02
C ARG A 136 -16.22 -14.65 13.95
N ASP A 137 -17.08 -15.27 13.15
CA ASP A 137 -16.68 -16.07 11.98
C ASP A 137 -16.10 -15.18 10.87
N GLY A 138 -15.18 -15.74 10.08
CA GLY A 138 -14.57 -15.06 8.94
C GLY A 138 -13.25 -15.69 8.51
N ALA A 139 -12.71 -15.19 7.39
CA ALA A 139 -11.35 -15.54 6.99
C ALA A 139 -10.34 -14.84 7.92
N GLN A 140 -9.36 -15.59 8.43
CA GLN A 140 -8.37 -15.03 9.35
C GLN A 140 -7.35 -14.15 8.61
N LEU A 141 -7.22 -12.90 9.04
CA LEU A 141 -6.20 -11.94 8.58
C LEU A 141 -5.26 -11.61 9.73
N ASN A 142 -3.97 -11.90 9.55
CA ASN A 142 -2.93 -11.37 10.43
C ASN A 142 -2.43 -10.05 9.86
N LEU A 143 -2.89 -8.93 10.42
CA LEU A 143 -2.53 -7.59 9.97
C LEU A 143 -1.35 -7.05 10.78
N THR A 144 -0.30 -6.62 10.08
CA THR A 144 0.83 -5.90 10.69
C THR A 144 0.90 -4.52 10.07
N LEU A 145 0.73 -3.49 10.91
CA LEU A 145 0.89 -2.09 10.52
C LEU A 145 2.20 -1.55 11.10
N ARG A 146 2.83 -0.63 10.37
CA ARG A 146 4.03 0.07 10.80
C ARG A 146 3.83 1.56 10.55
N ALA A 147 4.07 2.37 11.58
CA ALA A 147 3.99 3.81 11.47
C ALA A 147 5.38 4.40 11.20
N TYR A 148 5.45 5.33 10.25
CA TYR A 148 6.66 6.08 9.95
C TYR A 148 6.35 7.57 9.91
N LYS A 149 7.24 8.38 10.49
CA LYS A 149 7.24 9.83 10.34
C LYS A 149 8.03 10.21 9.10
N VAL A 150 7.42 10.98 8.21
CA VAL A 150 8.09 11.57 7.04
C VAL A 150 8.59 12.97 7.40
N SER A 151 9.90 13.20 7.29
CA SER A 151 10.48 14.53 7.50
C SER A 151 11.77 14.69 6.70
N GLY A 152 11.93 15.83 6.01
CA GLY A 152 13.16 16.14 5.27
C GLY A 152 13.56 15.08 4.23
N GLY A 153 12.59 14.42 3.59
CA GLY A 153 12.83 13.33 2.63
C GLY A 153 13.22 11.98 3.25
N SER A 154 13.20 11.87 4.57
CA SER A 154 13.51 10.65 5.32
C SER A 154 12.26 10.05 5.97
N CYS A 155 12.29 8.73 6.18
CA CYS A 155 11.30 8.00 6.97
C CYS A 155 11.92 7.39 8.22
N THR A 156 11.34 7.70 9.38
CA THR A 156 11.79 7.17 10.67
C THR A 156 10.63 6.43 11.32
N ALA A 157 10.88 5.24 11.87
CA ALA A 157 9.85 4.50 12.61
C ALA A 157 9.28 5.37 13.72
N LEU A 158 7.96 5.34 13.88
CA LEU A 158 7.24 6.12 14.86
C LEU A 158 6.76 5.20 15.99
N SER A 159 7.38 5.32 17.15
CA SER A 159 6.97 4.63 18.37
C SER A 159 5.89 5.40 19.12
N GLY A 160 5.04 4.67 19.87
CA GLY A 160 3.96 5.28 20.65
C GLY A 160 2.76 5.75 19.83
N ALA A 161 2.70 5.45 18.53
CA ALA A 161 1.53 5.73 17.71
C ALA A 161 0.42 4.72 18.03
N VAL A 162 -0.82 5.20 18.15
CA VAL A 162 -1.99 4.35 18.35
C VAL A 162 -2.61 4.00 17.00
N PHE A 163 -2.73 2.71 16.72
CA PHE A 163 -3.58 2.20 15.66
C PHE A 163 -4.86 1.68 16.28
N ASP A 164 -5.97 2.37 16.06
CA ASP A 164 -7.32 1.90 16.40
C ASP A 164 -7.98 1.35 15.14
N ILE A 165 -8.50 0.13 15.22
CA ILE A 165 -9.08 -0.61 14.10
C ILE A 165 -10.48 -1.08 14.49
N TRP A 166 -11.41 -0.84 13.58
CA TRP A 166 -12.77 -1.38 13.62
C TRP A 166 -13.16 -1.87 12.23
N HIS A 167 -13.91 -2.97 12.16
CA HIS A 167 -14.53 -3.41 10.92
C HIS A 167 -15.80 -4.22 11.17
N CYS A 168 -16.60 -4.42 10.12
CA CYS A 168 -17.78 -5.27 10.18
C CYS A 168 -17.44 -6.76 10.17
N ASP A 169 -18.36 -7.58 10.68
CA ASP A 169 -18.27 -9.04 10.54
C ASP A 169 -18.56 -9.52 9.10
N ALA A 170 -18.55 -10.83 8.89
CA ALA A 170 -18.80 -11.43 7.57
C ALA A 170 -20.21 -11.15 7.01
N ALA A 171 -21.17 -10.76 7.85
CA ALA A 171 -22.52 -10.36 7.44
C ALA A 171 -22.62 -8.85 7.15
N GLY A 172 -21.57 -8.08 7.43
CA GLY A 172 -21.52 -6.64 7.24
C GLY A 172 -22.01 -5.83 8.44
N LEU A 173 -22.17 -6.44 9.61
CA LEU A 173 -22.60 -5.75 10.83
C LEU A 173 -21.40 -5.23 11.62
N TYR A 174 -21.49 -3.99 12.07
CA TYR A 174 -20.56 -3.36 13.00
C TYR A 174 -21.02 -3.60 14.44
N SER A 175 -20.08 -3.78 15.36
CA SER A 175 -20.38 -3.87 16.79
C SER A 175 -20.74 -2.50 17.38
N ASP A 176 -21.53 -2.50 18.45
CA ASP A 176 -22.03 -1.29 19.13
C ASP A 176 -22.88 -0.34 18.26
N VAL A 177 -23.66 -0.90 17.32
CA VAL A 177 -24.55 -0.13 16.45
C VAL A 177 -26.01 -0.48 16.75
N GLN A 178 -26.73 0.45 17.40
CA GLN A 178 -28.13 0.25 17.80
C GLN A 178 -29.05 -0.09 16.63
N SER A 179 -28.89 0.57 15.47
CA SER A 179 -29.71 0.30 14.28
C SER A 179 -29.47 -1.08 13.66
N GLU A 180 -28.34 -1.70 13.98
CA GLU A 180 -27.96 -3.04 13.52
C GLU A 180 -28.26 -4.12 14.57
N GLY A 181 -28.78 -3.74 15.74
CA GLY A 181 -29.07 -4.67 16.83
C GLY A 181 -27.83 -5.19 17.56
N THR A 182 -26.70 -4.50 17.43
CA THR A 182 -25.39 -4.91 17.99
C THR A 182 -24.93 -4.05 19.16
N ALA A 183 -25.82 -3.22 19.73
CA ALA A 183 -25.51 -2.34 20.86
C ALA A 183 -24.88 -3.10 22.04
N GLY A 184 -23.79 -2.56 22.59
CA GLY A 184 -23.02 -3.15 23.69
C GLY A 184 -22.12 -4.31 23.31
N GLN A 185 -22.21 -4.82 22.08
CA GLN A 185 -21.26 -5.82 21.57
C GLN A 185 -19.94 -5.12 21.21
N LYS A 186 -18.83 -5.82 21.37
CA LYS A 186 -17.47 -5.25 21.27
C LYS A 186 -16.55 -6.05 20.36
N PHE A 187 -17.08 -6.94 19.53
CA PHE A 187 -16.28 -7.69 18.55
C PHE A 187 -15.63 -6.79 17.49
N LEU A 188 -14.55 -7.27 16.87
CA LEU A 188 -13.86 -6.69 15.70
C LEU A 188 -13.46 -5.20 15.85
N ARG A 189 -13.17 -4.81 17.10
CA ARG A 189 -12.64 -3.48 17.49
C ARG A 189 -11.42 -3.63 18.38
N GLY A 190 -10.42 -2.78 18.22
CA GLY A 190 -9.31 -2.74 19.15
C GLY A 190 -8.17 -1.86 18.68
N TYR A 191 -7.32 -1.48 19.63
CA TYR A 191 -6.15 -0.68 19.35
C TYR A 191 -4.87 -1.38 19.79
N GLN A 192 -3.76 -0.98 19.15
CA GLN A 192 -2.40 -1.32 19.54
C GLN A 192 -1.53 -0.07 19.48
N VAL A 193 -0.43 -0.10 20.23
CA VAL A 193 0.57 0.98 20.26
C VAL A 193 1.83 0.48 19.57
N THR A 194 2.40 1.29 18.67
CA THR A 194 3.65 0.93 18.00
C THR A 194 4.83 0.87 18.96
N ASP A 195 5.69 -0.12 18.76
CA ASP A 195 6.98 -0.28 19.43
C ASP A 195 8.06 0.61 18.80
N ALA A 196 9.29 0.49 19.32
CA ALA A 196 10.47 1.26 18.91
C ALA A 196 11.30 0.55 17.84
#